data_AF-A0A1B8NY11-F1
#
_entry.id   AF-A0A1B8NY11-F1
#
_cell.length_a   1.000
_cell.length_b   1.000
_cell.length_c   1.000
_cell.angle_alpha   90.00
_cell.angle_beta   90.00
_cell.angle_gamma   90.00
#
_symmetry.space_group_name_H-M   'P 1'
#
loop_
_entity.id
_entity.type
_entity.pdbx_description
1 polymer ?
#
loop_
_entity_poly.entity_id
_entity_poly.type
_entity_poly.pdbx_seq_one_letter_code
_entity_poly.pdbx_strand_id
1 'polypeptide(L)'
;MTTDTPNDKDPMPFADNPAHRIGEASPDCDVCEEALLFAMRDNYHEFSITLSTVLECLRAAEQAGEVPPLPNDWWHQVQRRFLSLDLP
;
A
#
# COMPACT_ATOMS: atom_id res chain seq x y z
N MET A 1 -27.01 -32.41 -13.18
CA MET A 1 -25.61 -31.95 -13.08
C MET A 1 -25.58 -30.94 -11.95
N THR A 2 -24.92 -31.30 -10.86
CA THR A 2 -25.00 -30.66 -9.54
C THR A 2 -24.39 -29.25 -9.58
N THR A 3 -25.07 -28.28 -8.98
CA THR A 3 -24.57 -26.94 -8.74
C THR A 3 -23.50 -27.01 -7.66
N ASP A 4 -22.24 -26.79 -8.05
CA ASP A 4 -21.12 -26.65 -7.12
C ASP A 4 -21.12 -25.21 -6.61
N THR A 5 -21.75 -24.99 -5.45
CA THR A 5 -21.58 -23.76 -4.69
C THR A 5 -20.20 -23.81 -4.04
N PRO A 6 -19.31 -22.83 -4.30
CA PRO A 6 -18.01 -22.78 -3.65
C PRO A 6 -18.17 -22.68 -2.12
N ASN A 7 -17.40 -23.48 -1.41
CA ASN A 7 -17.40 -23.55 0.04
C ASN A 7 -16.68 -22.29 0.60
N ASP A 8 -17.27 -21.58 1.56
CA ASP A 8 -16.67 -20.41 2.26
C ASP A 8 -15.36 -20.69 3.03
N LYS A 9 -14.79 -21.90 2.89
CA LYS A 9 -13.58 -22.37 3.57
C LYS A 9 -12.43 -22.74 2.64
N ASP A 10 -12.61 -22.66 1.33
CA ASP A 10 -11.50 -22.82 0.41
C ASP A 10 -10.69 -21.51 0.39
N PRO A 11 -9.38 -21.53 0.70
CA PRO A 11 -8.54 -20.35 0.49
C PRO A 11 -8.64 -20.01 -1.00
N MET A 12 -9.13 -18.79 -1.30
CA MET A 12 -9.17 -18.31 -2.68
C MET A 12 -7.79 -18.48 -3.31
N PRO A 13 -7.71 -19.02 -4.54
CA PRO A 13 -6.44 -19.13 -5.23
C PRO A 13 -5.79 -17.75 -5.27
N PHE A 14 -4.52 -17.66 -4.84
CA PHE A 14 -3.69 -16.45 -4.80
C PHE A 14 -3.61 -15.66 -6.14
N ALA A 15 -4.22 -16.19 -7.22
CA ALA A 15 -4.14 -15.69 -8.58
C ALA A 15 -5.10 -14.53 -8.91
N ASP A 16 -6.09 -14.24 -8.07
CA ASP A 16 -7.06 -13.14 -8.32
C ASP A 16 -7.03 -12.09 -7.21
N ASN A 17 -5.84 -11.56 -6.90
CA ASN A 17 -5.75 -10.30 -6.18
C ASN A 17 -6.11 -9.15 -7.14
N PRO A 18 -7.21 -8.40 -6.92
CA PRO A 18 -7.67 -7.34 -7.81
C PRO A 18 -6.83 -6.06 -7.72
N ALA A 19 -5.65 -6.09 -7.07
CA ALA A 19 -4.61 -5.09 -7.27
C ALA A 19 -4.10 -5.17 -8.72
N HIS A 20 -4.96 -4.77 -9.66
CA HIS A 20 -4.59 -4.41 -11.01
C HIS A 20 -3.45 -3.42 -10.86
N ARG A 21 -2.31 -3.67 -11.53
CA ARG A 21 -1.22 -2.69 -11.61
C ARG A 21 -1.84 -1.39 -12.12
N ILE A 22 -2.10 -0.43 -11.23
CA ILE A 22 -2.51 0.90 -11.64
C ILE A 22 -1.23 1.59 -12.08
N GLY A 23 -0.94 1.47 -13.37
CA GLY A 23 0.27 1.99 -14.00
C GLY A 23 0.95 0.93 -14.85
N GLU A 24 0.56 0.84 -16.11
CA GLU A 24 1.64 0.78 -17.11
C GLU A 24 2.28 2.16 -17.01
N ALA A 25 3.53 2.24 -16.52
CA ALA A 25 4.33 3.46 -16.57
C ALA A 25 4.17 4.05 -17.98
N SER A 26 3.39 5.13 -18.10
CA SER A 26 3.36 5.85 -19.36
C SER A 26 4.78 6.38 -19.54
N PRO A 27 5.41 6.18 -20.71
CA PRO A 27 6.79 6.60 -20.94
C PRO A 27 6.98 8.12 -20.81
N ASP A 28 5.88 8.87 -20.63
CA ASP A 28 5.81 10.32 -20.54
C ASP A 28 5.32 10.84 -19.16
N CYS A 29 5.31 10.03 -18.09
CA CYS A 29 5.08 10.59 -16.74
C CYS A 29 6.30 10.52 -15.82
N ASP A 30 6.97 11.66 -15.65
CA ASP A 30 8.11 11.83 -14.75
C ASP A 30 7.75 11.80 -13.24
N VAL A 31 6.46 11.83 -12.87
CA VAL A 31 5.99 12.00 -11.47
C VAL A 31 4.87 11.03 -11.06
N CYS A 32 4.34 10.22 -11.98
CA CYS A 32 3.17 9.38 -11.73
C CYS A 32 3.61 7.96 -11.41
N GLU A 33 4.08 7.67 -10.21
CA GLU A 33 4.00 6.30 -9.73
C GLU A 33 4.18 6.26 -8.22
N GLU A 34 3.08 6.03 -7.51
CA GLU A 34 3.18 5.23 -6.29
C GLU A 34 3.69 3.87 -6.71
N ALA A 35 5.02 3.75 -6.77
CA ALA A 35 5.73 2.62 -7.36
C ALA A 35 5.44 1.28 -6.68
N LEU A 36 4.80 1.32 -5.50
CA LEU A 36 4.51 0.16 -4.68
C LEU A 36 3.09 0.26 -4.12
N LEU A 37 2.27 -0.71 -4.53
CA LEU A 37 0.93 -0.97 -4.03
C LEU A 37 0.95 -2.30 -3.26
N PHE A 38 0.51 -2.28 -2.01
CA PHE A 38 0.47 -3.44 -1.12
C PHE A 38 -0.96 -3.94 -1.05
N ALA A 39 -1.17 -5.20 -1.43
CA ALA A 39 -2.44 -5.85 -1.21
C ALA A 39 -2.53 -6.43 0.20
N MET A 40 -3.62 -6.12 0.87
CA MET A 40 -3.89 -6.41 2.26
C MET A 40 -5.19 -7.21 2.37
N ARG A 41 -5.23 -8.19 3.27
CA ARG A 41 -6.41 -8.99 3.55
C ARG A 41 -6.55 -9.24 5.04
N ASP A 42 -7.74 -9.00 5.57
CA ASP A 42 -8.17 -9.50 6.87
C ASP A 42 -9.22 -10.63 6.69
N ASN A 43 -9.85 -11.07 7.78
CA ASN A 43 -10.84 -12.16 7.72
C ASN A 43 -12.13 -11.79 6.97
N TYR A 44 -12.36 -10.50 6.68
CA TYR A 44 -13.61 -9.93 6.17
C TYR A 44 -13.43 -9.02 4.96
N HIS A 45 -12.24 -8.46 4.74
CA HIS A 45 -11.96 -7.44 3.73
C HIS A 45 -10.65 -7.72 2.99
N GLU A 46 -10.68 -7.40 1.70
CA GLU A 46 -9.51 -7.30 0.85
C GLU A 46 -9.40 -5.85 0.37
N PHE A 47 -8.25 -5.23 0.57
CA PHE A 47 -8.01 -3.85 0.17
C PHE A 47 -6.54 -3.66 -0.24
N SER A 48 -6.22 -2.53 -0.87
CA SER A 48 -4.85 -2.18 -1.20
C SER A 48 -4.47 -0.87 -0.52
N ILE A 49 -3.22 -0.77 -0.08
CA ILE A 49 -2.63 0.45 0.45
C ILE A 49 -1.40 0.82 -0.36
N THR A 50 -1.18 2.11 -0.53
CA THR A 50 -0.04 2.63 -1.27
C THR A 50 1.15 2.83 -0.32
N LEU A 51 2.36 2.89 -0.86
CA LEU A 51 3.54 3.19 -0.04
C LEU A 51 3.43 4.53 0.68
N SER A 52 2.80 5.53 0.05
CA SER A 52 2.55 6.84 0.67
C SER A 52 1.70 6.68 1.94
N THR A 53 0.60 5.93 1.89
CA THR A 53 -0.23 5.64 3.07
C THR A 53 0.57 4.92 4.16
N VAL A 54 1.43 3.96 3.80
CA VAL A 54 2.30 3.29 4.80
C VAL A 54 3.25 4.27 5.48
N LEU A 55 3.83 5.21 4.72
CA LEU A 55 4.75 6.23 5.25
C LEU A 55 4.03 7.24 6.15
N GLU A 56 2.79 7.62 5.81
CA GLU A 56 1.93 8.46 6.65
C GLU A 56 1.60 7.75 7.97
N CYS A 57 1.22 6.46 7.92
CA CYS A 57 0.99 5.66 9.11
C CYS A 57 2.25 5.58 9.99
N LEU A 58 3.42 5.39 9.38
CA LEU A 58 4.70 5.36 10.10
C LEU A 58 4.99 6.69 10.80
N ARG A 59 4.74 7.82 10.15
CA ARG A 59 4.88 9.15 10.77
C ARG A 59 3.93 9.33 11.95
N ALA A 60 2.67 8.95 11.77
CA ALA A 60 1.67 9.04 12.84
C ALA A 60 2.07 8.19 14.05
N ALA A 61 2.58 6.97 13.82
CA ALA A 61 3.08 6.10 14.88
C ALA A 61 4.29 6.71 15.60
N GLU A 62 5.21 7.36 14.88
CA GLU A 62 6.36 8.06 15.46
C GLU A 62 5.90 9.22 16.35
N GLN A 63 4.96 10.04 15.87
CA GLN A 63 4.40 11.17 16.63
C GLN A 63 3.61 10.71 17.88
N ALA A 64 2.94 9.56 17.80
CA ALA A 64 2.25 8.94 18.93
C ALA A 64 3.21 8.25 19.92
N GLY A 65 4.47 8.04 19.56
CA GLY A 65 5.46 7.32 20.38
C GLY A 65 5.31 5.79 20.35
N GLU A 66 4.51 5.26 19.42
CA GLU A 66 4.31 3.81 19.21
C GLU A 66 5.52 3.16 18.51
N VAL A 67 6.30 3.95 17.79
CA VAL A 67 7.61 3.55 17.24
C VAL A 67 8.71 4.50 17.72
N PRO A 68 9.96 4.03 17.83
CA PRO A 68 11.10 4.90 18.14
C PRO A 68 11.25 6.05 17.12
N PRO A 69 11.78 7.20 17.52
CA PRO A 69 12.05 8.31 16.61
C PRO A 69 13.06 7.90 15.54
N LEU A 70 12.69 8.12 14.28
CA LEU A 70 13.54 7.91 13.13
C LEU A 70 14.42 9.15 12.89
N PRO A 71 15.59 9.01 12.25
CA PRO A 71 16.44 10.16 11.95
C PRO A 71 15.75 11.17 11.04
N ASN A 72 15.85 12.46 11.36
CA ASN A 72 15.26 13.53 10.54
C ASN A 72 15.73 13.49 9.07
N ASP A 73 17.01 13.17 8.85
CA ASP A 73 17.59 13.02 7.50
C ASP A 73 16.91 11.92 6.68
N TRP A 74 16.36 10.90 7.34
CA TRP A 74 15.60 9.86 6.66
C TRP A 74 14.27 10.40 6.15
N TRP A 75 13.53 11.11 7.01
CA TRP A 75 12.28 11.79 6.61
C TRP A 75 12.50 12.81 5.50
N HIS A 76 13.61 13.57 5.53
CA HIS A 76 13.96 14.49 4.46
C HIS A 76 14.22 13.76 3.12
N GLN A 77 14.86 12.59 3.14
CA GLN A 77 15.03 11.78 1.93
C GLN A 77 13.70 11.26 1.40
N VAL A 78 12.80 10.83 2.30
CA VAL A 78 11.44 10.40 1.96
C VAL A 78 10.65 11.53 1.32
N GLN A 79 10.61 12.72 1.92
CA GLN A 79 9.92 13.90 1.37
C GLN A 79 10.46 14.30 -0.01
N ARG A 80 11.78 14.22 -0.23
CA ARG A 80 12.39 14.49 -1.53
C ARG A 80 12.01 13.46 -2.60
N ARG A 81 11.77 12.21 -2.18
CA ARG A 81 11.42 11.10 -3.08
C ARG A 81 9.92 11.01 -3.37
N PHE A 82 9.09 11.50 -2.45
CA PHE A 82 7.64 11.44 -2.49
C PHE A 82 7.07 12.83 -2.20
N LEU A 83 7.11 13.71 -3.22
CA LEU A 83 6.71 15.12 -3.09
C LEU A 83 5.22 15.33 -2.71
N SER A 84 4.39 14.30 -2.86
CA SER A 84 2.96 14.33 -2.52
C SER A 84 2.66 14.00 -1.06
N LEU A 85 3.67 13.60 -0.27
CA LEU A 85 3.48 13.32 1.16
C LEU A 85 3.43 14.64 1.93
N ASP A 86 2.22 15.01 2.36
CA ASP A 86 1.96 16.20 3.18
C ASP A 86 2.29 15.90 4.65
N LEU A 87 3.58 15.70 4.92
CA LEU A 87 4.11 15.47 6.26
C LEU A 87 4.41 16.82 6.94
N PRO A 88 3.77 17.15 8.09
CA PRO A 88 4.01 18.39 8.82
C PRO A 88 5.41 18.45 9.46
#